data_AF-A0A914Y6S6-F1
#
_entry.id   AF-A0A914Y6S6-F1
#
_cell.length_a   1.000
_cell.length_b   1.000
_cell.length_c   1.000
_cell.angle_alpha   90.00
_cell.angle_beta   90.00
_cell.angle_gamma   90.00
#
_symmetry.space_group_name_H-M   'P 1'
#
loop_
_entity.id
_entity.type
_entity.pdbx_description
1 polymer ?
#
loop_
_entity_poly.entity_id
_entity_poly.type
_entity_poly.pdbx_seq_one_letter_code
_entity_poly.pdbx_strand_id
1 'polypeptide(L)'
;MALLQHIGKDTLGKIVDWKTPADPLNDTFENLITLLDSKFLQGENLFALRVQLFNENQLPGQTIQEYFAYMTQLIGKCKFTSKEENGVLAIPRGLASNELRQFLMLPTNDITTIDKLQSLAMSYEQSCNASKEVIKGKNTTNIPMQFHKVETTSKCTRCGTVHKPRNCPAFGTKKI
;
A
#
# COMPACT_ATOMS: atom_id res chain seq x y z
N MET A 1 4.66 -20.31 -45.09
CA MET A 1 3.26 -19.93 -45.32
C MET A 1 3.12 -18.46 -44.99
N ALA A 2 2.63 -17.65 -45.94
CA ALA A 2 2.71 -16.19 -45.86
C ALA A 2 1.70 -15.62 -44.85
N LEU A 3 2.17 -14.77 -43.94
CA LEU A 3 1.37 -14.00 -42.95
C LEU A 3 0.09 -13.40 -43.57
N LEU A 4 0.19 -12.98 -44.83
CA LEU A 4 -0.87 -12.39 -45.63
C LEU A 4 -2.11 -13.29 -45.82
N GLN A 5 -1.98 -14.61 -45.70
CA GLN A 5 -3.11 -15.54 -45.82
C GLN A 5 -4.02 -15.58 -44.58
N HIS A 6 -3.54 -15.09 -43.43
CA HIS A 6 -4.27 -15.08 -42.17
C HIS A 6 -4.72 -13.67 -41.74
N ILE A 7 -4.44 -12.65 -42.56
CA ILE A 7 -4.77 -11.24 -42.27
C ILE A 7 -6.07 -10.85 -42.99
N GLY A 8 -6.92 -10.09 -42.30
CA GLY A 8 -8.16 -9.56 -42.88
C GLY A 8 -7.93 -8.59 -44.04
N LYS A 9 -8.90 -8.52 -44.96
CA LYS A 9 -8.81 -7.73 -46.21
C LYS A 9 -8.42 -6.26 -45.98
N ASP A 10 -8.92 -5.64 -44.92
CA ASP A 10 -8.66 -4.23 -44.61
C ASP A 10 -7.21 -3.96 -44.21
N THR A 11 -6.61 -4.87 -43.43
CA THR A 11 -5.22 -4.77 -43.01
C THR A 11 -4.28 -5.10 -44.17
N LEU A 12 -4.68 -6.02 -45.06
CA LEU A 12 -3.92 -6.34 -46.27
C LEU A 12 -3.86 -5.16 -47.24
N GLY A 13 -4.98 -4.44 -47.44
CA GLY A 13 -4.99 -3.20 -48.23
C GLY A 13 -4.00 -2.16 -47.71
N LYS A 14 -3.98 -1.95 -46.38
CA LYS A 14 -3.03 -1.02 -45.73
C LYS A 14 -1.57 -1.45 -45.88
N ILE A 15 -1.27 -2.74 -45.80
CA ILE A 15 0.10 -3.26 -45.99
C ILE A 15 0.59 -2.99 -47.42
N VAL A 16 -0.27 -3.20 -48.42
CA VAL A 16 0.04 -2.90 -49.83
C VAL A 16 0.30 -1.41 -50.02
N ASP A 17 -0.54 -0.55 -49.44
CA ASP A 17 -0.36 0.91 -49.49
C ASP A 17 0.96 1.35 -48.83
N TRP A 18 1.37 0.74 -47.72
CA TRP A 18 2.59 1.11 -46.99
C TRP A 18 3.89 0.63 -47.63
N LYS A 19 3.84 -0.39 -48.49
CA LYS A 19 5.04 -0.96 -49.12
C LYS A 19 5.27 -0.56 -50.57
N THR A 20 4.34 0.15 -51.21
CA THR A 20 4.50 0.60 -52.61
C THR A 20 5.77 1.49 -52.74
N PRO A 21 6.75 1.17 -53.62
CA PRO A 21 6.67 0.29 -54.79
C PRO A 21 7.19 -1.16 -54.63
N ALA A 22 7.56 -1.59 -53.42
CA ALA A 22 8.01 -2.96 -53.15
C ALA A 22 6.82 -3.93 -53.03
N ASP A 23 6.97 -5.15 -53.56
CA ASP A 23 5.94 -6.19 -53.52
C ASP A 23 5.86 -6.84 -52.12
N PRO A 24 4.75 -6.67 -51.37
CA PRO A 24 4.60 -7.23 -50.02
C PRO A 24 4.59 -8.77 -50.00
N LEU A 25 4.35 -9.41 -51.15
CA LEU A 25 4.32 -10.87 -51.28
C LEU A 25 5.72 -11.52 -51.25
N ASN A 26 6.76 -10.75 -51.61
CA ASN A 26 8.15 -11.21 -51.62
C ASN A 26 8.90 -10.89 -50.32
N ASP A 27 8.26 -10.20 -49.38
CA ASP A 27 8.90 -9.83 -48.12
C ASP A 27 8.90 -10.97 -47.11
N THR A 28 9.96 -11.00 -46.30
CA THR A 28 10.05 -11.95 -45.19
C THR A 28 8.99 -11.67 -44.13
N PHE A 29 8.52 -12.74 -43.51
CA PHE A 29 7.57 -12.71 -42.41
C PHE A 29 7.98 -11.72 -41.30
N GLU A 30 9.27 -11.69 -40.95
CA GLU A 30 9.84 -10.79 -39.94
C GLU A 30 9.73 -9.30 -40.34
N ASN A 31 9.92 -8.98 -41.61
CA ASN A 31 9.78 -7.61 -42.14
C ASN A 31 8.31 -7.15 -42.12
N LEU A 32 7.36 -8.07 -42.33
CA LEU A 32 5.94 -7.75 -42.25
C LEU A 32 5.49 -7.53 -40.81
N ILE A 33 6.00 -8.33 -39.86
CA ILE A 33 5.72 -8.13 -38.43
C ILE A 33 6.30 -6.80 -37.93
N THR A 34 7.56 -6.49 -38.24
CA THR A 34 8.18 -5.22 -37.81
C THR A 34 7.47 -4.00 -38.40
N LEU A 35 7.00 -4.08 -39.65
CA LEU A 35 6.15 -3.05 -40.26
C LEU A 35 4.83 -2.89 -39.48
N LEU A 36 4.14 -4.00 -39.21
CA LEU A 36 2.89 -3.99 -38.45
C LEU A 36 3.09 -3.43 -37.05
N ASP A 37 4.13 -3.87 -36.34
CA ASP A 37 4.50 -3.36 -35.03
C ASP A 37 4.74 -1.85 -35.09
N SER A 38 5.51 -1.36 -36.06
CA SER A 38 5.80 0.07 -36.20
C SER A 38 4.56 0.96 -36.42
N LYS A 39 3.51 0.42 -37.03
CA LYS A 39 2.31 1.19 -37.42
C LYS A 39 1.14 1.01 -36.46
N PHE A 40 0.97 -0.18 -35.90
CA PHE A 40 -0.12 -0.51 -34.98
C PHE A 40 0.29 -0.38 -33.51
N LEU A 41 1.53 -0.70 -33.17
CA LEU A 41 2.09 -0.40 -31.87
C LEU A 41 2.76 0.98 -31.98
N GLN A 42 1.97 2.05 -31.83
CA GLN A 42 2.57 3.37 -31.59
C GLN A 42 3.55 3.21 -30.42
N GLY A 43 4.81 3.60 -30.64
CA GLY A 43 5.86 3.45 -29.64
C GLY A 43 5.37 3.98 -28.29
N GLU A 44 5.54 3.18 -27.24
CA GLU A 44 5.07 3.53 -25.90
C GLU A 44 5.55 4.93 -25.53
N ASN A 45 4.62 5.84 -25.23
CA ASN A 45 4.97 7.17 -24.77
C ASN A 45 5.56 7.05 -23.36
N LEU A 46 6.89 6.90 -23.29
CA LEU A 46 7.62 6.72 -22.04
C LEU A 46 7.37 7.89 -21.07
N PHE A 47 7.21 9.10 -21.58
CA PHE A 47 6.88 10.25 -20.73
C PHE A 47 5.51 10.06 -20.08
N ALA A 48 4.49 9.69 -20.86
CA ALA A 48 3.15 9.41 -20.32
C ALA A 48 3.16 8.27 -19.30
N LEU A 49 3.89 7.18 -19.57
CA LEU A 49 4.04 6.06 -18.62
C LEU A 49 4.70 6.48 -17.30
N ARG A 50 5.75 7.31 -17.37
CA ARG A 50 6.45 7.81 -16.19
C ARG A 50 5.58 8.78 -15.39
N VAL A 51 4.85 9.66 -16.07
CA VAL A 51 3.87 10.55 -15.42
C VAL A 51 2.77 9.74 -14.76
N GLN A 52 2.28 8.69 -15.42
CA GLN A 52 1.32 7.76 -14.83
C GLN A 52 1.88 7.15 -13.56
N LEU A 53 3.09 6.56 -13.61
CA LEU A 53 3.74 5.93 -12.46
C LEU A 53 3.78 6.82 -11.21
N PHE A 54 4.16 8.10 -11.36
CA PHE A 54 4.25 9.02 -10.21
C PHE A 54 2.91 9.55 -9.70
N ASN A 55 1.84 9.34 -10.46
CA ASN A 55 0.47 9.74 -10.11
C ASN A 55 -0.40 8.56 -9.67
N GLU A 56 0.08 7.32 -9.82
CA GLU A 56 -0.64 6.14 -9.34
C GLU A 56 -0.72 6.11 -7.81
N ASN A 57 -1.90 5.76 -7.30
CA ASN A 57 -2.16 5.61 -5.88
C ASN A 57 -2.77 4.23 -5.62
N GLN A 58 -2.52 3.69 -4.42
CA GLN A 58 -3.14 2.46 -3.96
C GLN A 58 -4.66 2.62 -3.93
N LEU A 59 -5.36 1.69 -4.58
CA LEU A 59 -6.81 1.71 -4.66
C LEU A 59 -7.45 1.39 -3.30
N PRO A 60 -8.69 1.87 -3.03
CA PRO A 60 -9.41 1.53 -1.82
C PRO A 60 -9.61 0.02 -1.69
N GLY A 61 -9.16 -0.56 -0.57
CA GLY A 61 -9.26 -1.99 -0.30
C GLY A 61 -8.23 -2.88 -1.01
N GLN A 62 -7.36 -2.32 -1.84
CA GLN A 62 -6.24 -3.04 -2.44
C GLN A 62 -5.20 -3.39 -1.36
N THR A 63 -4.73 -4.64 -1.35
CA THR A 63 -3.67 -5.05 -0.43
C THR A 63 -2.33 -4.40 -0.81
N ILE A 64 -1.41 -4.29 0.16
CA ILE A 64 -0.07 -3.76 -0.11
C ILE A 64 0.63 -4.63 -1.15
N GLN A 65 0.53 -5.96 -1.04
CA GLN A 65 1.15 -6.89 -1.98
C GLN A 65 0.66 -6.69 -3.43
N GLU A 66 -0.64 -6.53 -3.65
CA GLU A 66 -1.21 -6.28 -4.97
C GLU A 66 -0.74 -4.94 -5.55
N TYR A 67 -0.67 -3.91 -4.70
CA TYR A 67 -0.17 -2.60 -5.11
C TYR A 67 1.31 -2.65 -5.53
N PHE A 68 2.17 -3.32 -4.75
CA PHE A 68 3.58 -3.51 -5.10
C PHE A 68 3.77 -4.31 -6.39
N ALA A 69 2.96 -5.36 -6.61
CA ALA A 69 2.99 -6.14 -7.84
C ALA A 69 2.63 -5.28 -9.07
N TYR A 70 1.57 -4.48 -8.97
CA TYR A 70 1.15 -3.56 -10.02
C TYR A 70 2.21 -2.49 -10.32
N MET A 71 2.74 -1.84 -9.28
CA MET A 71 3.75 -0.79 -9.45
C MET A 71 5.04 -1.34 -10.07
N THR A 72 5.48 -2.54 -9.67
CA THR A 72 6.67 -3.19 -10.26
C THR A 72 6.50 -3.45 -11.76
N GLN A 73 5.29 -3.86 -12.19
CA GLN A 73 4.99 -4.02 -13.62
C GLN A 73 5.04 -2.67 -14.35
N LEU A 74 4.48 -1.62 -13.77
CA LEU A 74 4.46 -0.29 -14.38
C LEU A 74 5.87 0.32 -14.49
N ILE A 75 6.72 0.15 -13.46
CA ILE A 75 8.14 0.53 -13.47
C ILE A 75 8.88 -0.21 -14.60
N GLY A 76 8.58 -1.51 -14.78
CA GLY A 76 9.14 -2.32 -15.86
C GLY A 76 8.88 -1.74 -17.25
N LYS A 77 7.68 -1.17 -17.48
CA LYS A 77 7.29 -0.53 -18.75
C LYS A 77 7.98 0.82 -18.98
N CYS A 78 8.38 1.52 -17.92
CA CYS A 78 8.95 2.88 -18.01
C CYS A 78 10.38 2.94 -18.57
N LYS A 79 11.05 1.78 -18.72
CA LYS A 79 12.43 1.64 -19.26
C LYS A 79 13.41 2.62 -18.60
N PHE A 80 13.40 2.71 -17.28
CA PHE A 80 14.37 3.53 -16.54
C PHE A 80 15.77 2.92 -16.60
N THR A 81 16.80 3.77 -16.56
CA THR A 81 18.19 3.34 -16.38
C THR A 81 18.39 2.67 -15.03
N SER A 82 17.77 3.23 -13.98
CA SER A 82 17.71 2.62 -12.64
C SER A 82 16.24 2.44 -12.24
N LYS A 83 15.77 1.19 -12.25
CA LYS A 83 14.41 0.86 -11.79
C LYS A 83 14.27 1.09 -10.29
N GLU A 84 15.35 0.85 -9.55
CA GLU A 84 15.30 0.78 -8.09
C GLU A 84 15.20 2.17 -7.49
N GLU A 85 15.98 3.13 -7.98
CA GLU A 85 15.89 4.53 -7.55
C GLU A 85 14.50 5.10 -7.83
N ASN A 86 13.95 4.87 -9.03
CA ASN A 86 12.64 5.39 -9.41
C ASN A 86 11.51 4.68 -8.66
N GLY A 87 11.61 3.37 -8.46
CA GLY A 87 10.62 2.58 -7.74
C GLY A 87 10.56 2.91 -6.26
N VAL A 88 11.71 3.06 -5.61
CA VAL A 88 11.79 3.44 -4.18
C VAL A 88 11.22 4.85 -3.94
N LEU A 89 11.29 5.75 -4.92
CA LEU A 89 10.67 7.07 -4.83
C LEU A 89 9.16 7.05 -5.15
N ALA A 90 8.76 6.31 -6.19
CA ALA A 90 7.38 6.30 -6.67
C ALA A 90 6.42 5.53 -5.75
N ILE A 91 6.81 4.32 -5.33
CA ILE A 91 5.92 3.38 -4.61
C ILE A 91 5.41 3.98 -3.29
N PRO A 92 6.28 4.50 -2.38
CA PRO A 92 5.81 5.01 -1.09
C PRO A 92 4.88 6.20 -1.25
N ARG A 93 5.07 7.04 -2.27
CA ARG A 93 4.25 8.23 -2.50
C ARG A 93 2.76 7.89 -2.67
N GLY A 94 2.46 6.81 -3.39
CA GLY A 94 1.09 6.38 -3.70
C GLY A 94 0.44 5.47 -2.66
N LEU A 95 1.14 5.08 -1.58
CA LEU A 95 0.55 4.22 -0.54
C LEU A 95 -0.60 4.92 0.19
N ALA A 96 -1.67 4.17 0.49
CA ALA A 96 -2.85 4.74 1.14
C ALA A 96 -2.58 5.15 2.61
N SER A 97 -1.93 4.29 3.40
CA SER A 97 -1.62 4.56 4.82
C SER A 97 -0.54 5.64 4.95
N ASN A 98 -0.84 6.71 5.70
CA ASN A 98 0.13 7.74 6.03
C ASN A 98 1.20 7.23 7.01
N GLU A 99 0.80 6.35 7.93
CA GLU A 99 1.66 5.79 8.98
C GLU A 99 2.73 4.90 8.36
N LEU A 100 2.33 4.03 7.44
CA LEU A 100 3.27 3.21 6.68
C LEU A 100 4.23 4.07 5.85
N ARG A 101 3.72 5.13 5.20
CA ARG A 101 4.55 6.08 4.44
C ARG A 101 5.62 6.73 5.31
N GLN A 102 5.23 7.25 6.46
CA GLN A 102 6.14 7.87 7.42
C GLN A 102 7.18 6.86 7.94
N PHE A 103 6.74 5.64 8.27
CA PHE A 103 7.63 4.56 8.69
C PHE A 103 8.70 4.26 7.63
N LEU A 104 8.29 4.10 6.36
CA LEU A 104 9.23 3.81 5.26
C LEU A 104 10.21 4.95 5.00
N MET A 105 9.85 6.20 5.29
CA MET A 105 10.71 7.38 5.11
C MET A 105 11.65 7.68 6.29
N LEU A 106 11.66 6.85 7.33
CA LEU A 106 12.56 7.03 8.46
C LEU A 106 14.02 6.85 8.03
N PRO A 107 14.97 7.71 8.48
CA PRO A 107 16.39 7.59 8.16
C PRO A 107 17.04 6.28 8.60
N THR A 108 16.41 5.54 9.52
CA THR A 108 16.87 4.23 9.98
C THR A 108 16.67 3.13 8.95
N ASN A 109 15.80 3.35 7.97
CA ASN A 109 15.47 2.39 6.94
C ASN A 109 16.32 2.69 5.70
N ASP A 110 17.44 1.99 5.54
CA ASP A 110 18.30 2.08 4.36
C ASP A 110 17.66 1.36 3.16
N ILE A 111 16.62 1.98 2.58
CA ILE A 111 15.85 1.44 1.47
C ILE A 111 16.54 1.79 0.15
N THR A 112 17.29 0.84 -0.38
CA THR A 112 17.99 0.98 -1.67
C THR A 112 17.37 0.18 -2.80
N THR A 113 16.52 -0.80 -2.49
CA THR A 113 15.91 -1.70 -3.47
C THR A 113 14.40 -1.84 -3.25
N ILE A 114 13.68 -2.15 -4.32
CA ILE A 114 12.22 -2.38 -4.29
C ILE A 114 11.89 -3.58 -3.39
N ASP A 115 12.71 -4.64 -3.40
CA ASP A 115 12.49 -5.82 -2.56
C ASP A 115 12.61 -5.52 -1.06
N LYS A 116 13.60 -4.69 -0.68
CA LYS A 116 13.74 -4.22 0.70
C LYS A 116 12.54 -3.35 1.10
N LEU A 117 12.11 -2.46 0.20
CA LEU A 117 10.93 -1.65 0.43
C LEU A 117 9.68 -2.51 0.67
N GLN A 118 9.47 -3.53 -0.17
CA GLN A 118 8.34 -4.44 -0.06
C GLN A 118 8.37 -5.24 1.24
N SER A 119 9.51 -5.85 1.59
CA SER A 119 9.64 -6.62 2.82
C SER A 119 9.40 -5.78 4.08
N LEU A 120 9.91 -4.54 4.13
CA LEU A 120 9.61 -3.60 5.21
C LEU A 120 8.13 -3.26 5.29
N ALA A 121 7.48 -2.98 4.15
CA ALA A 121 6.06 -2.66 4.13
C ALA A 121 5.19 -3.84 4.61
N MET A 122 5.51 -5.06 4.18
CA MET A 122 4.79 -6.26 4.59
C MET A 122 5.00 -6.57 6.08
N SER A 123 6.23 -6.41 6.60
CA SER A 123 6.51 -6.64 8.02
C SER A 123 5.78 -5.63 8.93
N TYR A 124 5.64 -4.38 8.48
CA TYR A 124 4.85 -3.38 9.16
C TYR A 124 3.36 -3.76 9.20
N GLU A 125 2.80 -4.17 8.06
CA GLU A 125 1.40 -4.61 7.97
C GLU A 125 1.12 -5.81 8.87
N GLN A 126 2.01 -6.81 8.88
CA GLN A 126 1.92 -7.96 9.77
C GLN A 126 1.94 -7.54 11.24
N SER A 127 2.80 -6.61 11.62
CA SER A 127 2.91 -6.10 12.99
C SER A 127 1.64 -5.37 13.43
N CYS A 128 1.06 -4.55 12.54
CA CYS A 128 -0.21 -3.87 12.80
C CYS A 128 -1.37 -4.86 12.93
N ASN A 129 -1.43 -5.88 12.07
CA ASN A 129 -2.48 -6.90 12.12
C ASN A 129 -2.37 -7.76 13.39
N ALA A 130 -1.16 -8.21 13.75
CA ALA A 130 -0.93 -8.93 15.00
C ALA A 130 -1.37 -8.11 16.23
N SER A 131 -1.05 -6.82 16.25
CA SER A 131 -1.44 -5.91 17.33
C SER A 131 -2.98 -5.77 17.44
N LYS A 132 -3.69 -5.69 16.30
CA LYS A 132 -5.16 -5.65 16.27
C LYS A 132 -5.78 -6.94 16.82
N GLU A 133 -5.22 -8.09 16.50
CA GLU A 133 -5.70 -9.38 17.00
C GLU A 133 -5.49 -9.54 18.52
N VAL A 134 -4.36 -9.06 19.07
CA VAL A 134 -4.14 -9.02 20.52
C VAL A 134 -5.17 -8.15 21.24
N ILE A 135 -5.55 -7.01 20.66
CA ILE A 135 -6.58 -6.12 21.24
C ILE A 135 -7.96 -6.79 21.21
N LYS A 136 -8.33 -7.45 20.10
CA LYS A 136 -9.59 -8.20 20.00
C LYS A 136 -9.67 -9.33 21.04
N GLY A 137 -8.57 -10.06 21.26
CA GLY A 137 -8.50 -11.13 22.26
C GLY A 137 -8.63 -10.66 23.71
N LYS A 138 -8.31 -9.38 24.01
CA LYS A 138 -8.56 -8.79 25.34
C LYS A 138 -10.03 -8.44 25.55
N ASN A 139 -10.76 -8.06 24.50
CA ASN A 139 -12.17 -7.68 24.62
C ASN A 139 -13.14 -8.86 24.74
N THR A 140 -12.70 -10.10 24.46
CA THR A 140 -13.53 -11.31 24.61
C THR A 140 -13.45 -11.94 25.99
N THR A 141 -12.49 -11.54 26.82
CA THR A 141 -12.49 -11.91 28.23
C THR A 141 -13.26 -10.84 28.99
N ASN A 142 -14.56 -11.09 29.17
CA ASN A 142 -15.33 -10.50 30.27
C ASN A 142 -14.72 -11.01 31.59
N ILE A 143 -13.52 -10.56 31.93
CA ILE A 143 -13.00 -10.69 33.30
C ILE A 143 -13.83 -9.66 34.07
N PRO A 144 -14.77 -10.06 34.95
CA PRO A 144 -15.42 -9.10 35.79
C PRO A 144 -14.31 -8.39 36.57
N MET A 145 -14.16 -7.09 36.30
CA MET A 145 -13.30 -6.21 37.07
C MET A 145 -13.88 -6.22 38.49
N GLN A 146 -13.40 -7.15 39.31
CA GLN A 146 -13.74 -7.19 40.72
C GLN A 146 -13.10 -5.96 41.33
N PHE A 147 -13.84 -4.86 41.35
CA PHE A 147 -13.58 -3.76 42.27
C PHE A 147 -13.65 -4.38 43.67
N HIS A 148 -12.50 -4.77 44.22
CA HIS A 148 -12.37 -4.95 45.65
C HIS A 148 -12.68 -3.59 46.25
N LYS A 149 -13.93 -3.45 46.72
CA LYS A 149 -14.35 -2.32 47.52
C LYS A 149 -13.50 -2.37 48.77
N VAL A 150 -12.38 -1.64 48.77
CA VAL A 150 -11.55 -1.47 49.95
C VAL A 150 -12.44 -0.78 50.97
N GLU A 151 -13.00 -1.54 51.90
CA GLU A 151 -13.66 -1.00 53.07
C GLU A 151 -12.56 -0.30 53.88
N THR A 152 -12.37 0.99 53.63
CA THR A 152 -11.51 1.83 54.43
C THR A 152 -12.17 2.05 55.78
N THR A 153 -12.14 1.04 56.64
CA THR A 153 -12.35 1.20 58.09
C THR A 153 -11.07 1.78 58.69
N SER A 154 -10.58 2.90 58.14
CA SER A 154 -9.45 3.61 58.70
C SER A 154 -9.93 4.38 59.92
N LYS A 155 -9.18 4.25 61.02
CA LYS A 155 -9.42 5.03 62.25
C LYS A 155 -9.26 6.51 61.91
N CYS A 156 -10.24 7.33 62.30
CA CYS A 156 -10.18 8.76 62.05
C CYS A 156 -8.97 9.38 62.77
N THR A 157 -8.13 10.10 62.04
CA THR A 157 -6.93 10.77 62.60
C THR A 157 -7.25 11.87 63.60
N ARG A 158 -8.49 12.36 63.66
CA ARG A 158 -8.92 13.40 64.61
C ARG A 158 -9.56 12.86 65.90
N CYS A 159 -10.30 11.76 65.84
CA CYS A 159 -11.02 11.23 67.02
C CYS A 159 -10.66 9.79 67.39
N GLY A 160 -9.79 9.12 66.62
CA GLY A 160 -9.33 7.76 66.89
C GLY A 160 -10.37 6.66 66.63
N THR A 161 -11.64 7.00 66.41
CA THR A 161 -12.73 6.03 66.17
C THR A 161 -12.98 5.77 64.68
N VAL A 162 -13.62 4.64 64.37
CA VAL A 162 -13.98 4.27 62.99
C VAL A 162 -15.36 4.84 62.67
N HIS A 163 -15.42 5.78 61.74
CA HIS A 163 -16.67 6.38 61.27
C HIS A 163 -16.56 6.77 59.79
N LYS A 164 -17.70 7.02 59.14
CA LYS A 164 -17.73 7.49 57.75
C LYS A 164 -17.03 8.85 57.60
N PRO A 165 -16.35 9.13 56.47
CA PRO A 165 -15.75 10.43 56.22
C PRO A 165 -16.73 11.59 56.47
N ARG A 166 -16.26 12.68 57.08
CA ARG A 166 -17.03 13.88 57.47
C ARG A 166 -18.09 13.70 58.57
N ASN A 167 -18.32 12.49 59.06
CA ASN A 167 -19.22 12.22 60.20
C ASN A 167 -18.44 12.03 61.51
N CYS A 168 -17.50 12.93 61.79
CA CYS A 168 -16.66 12.83 62.97
C CYS A 168 -17.45 13.21 64.24
N PRO A 169 -17.58 12.31 65.23
CA PRO A 169 -18.33 12.59 66.45
C PRO A 169 -17.74 13.75 67.27
N ALA A 170 -16.45 14.05 67.11
CA ALA A 170 -15.79 15.18 67.78
C ALA A 170 -16.19 16.57 67.21
N PHE A 171 -16.79 16.64 66.01
CA PHE A 171 -17.12 17.91 65.34
C PHE A 171 -18.58 17.99 64.87
N GLY A 172 -19.41 17.00 65.22
CA GLY A 172 -20.75 16.81 64.67
C GLY A 172 -21.89 17.18 65.61
N THR A 173 -22.03 18.45 65.98
CA THR A 173 -23.35 19.09 66.21
C THR A 173 -23.23 20.61 66.03
N LYS A 174 -23.66 21.15 64.88
CA LYS A 174 -24.18 22.52 64.88
C LYS A 174 -25.62 22.42 65.38
N LYS A 175 -25.87 22.79 66.63
CA LYS A 175 -27.23 23.09 67.08
C LYS A 175 -27.71 24.31 66.31
N ILE A 176 -28.76 24.15 65.53
CA ILE A 176 -29.75 25.20 65.24
C ILE A 176 -31.04 24.70 65.88
#